data_AF-A0A819DBU8-F1
#
_entry.id   AF-A0A819DBU8-F1
#
_cell.length_a   1.000
_cell.length_b   1.000
_cell.length_c   1.000
_cell.angle_alpha   90.00
_cell.angle_beta   90.00
_cell.angle_gamma   90.00
#
_symmetry.space_group_name_H-M   'P 1'
#
loop_
_entity.id
_entity.type
_entity.pdbx_description
1 polymer ?
#
loop_
_entity_poly.entity_id
_entity_poly.type
_entity_poly.pdbx_seq_one_letter_code
_entity_poly.pdbx_strand_id
1 'polypeptide(L)' 'MTNVSYGSYDRGDQGNVACRSIHAYFVSLFPSVHCSHVGPTGGGACTDKTIDFYYNQPNFLGCACKQ' A
#
# COMPACT_ATOMS: atom_id res chain seq x y z
N MET A 1 15.59 -7.01 9.59
CA MET A 1 14.23 -6.46 9.77
C MET A 1 14.28 -5.00 9.39
N THR A 2 13.50 -4.58 8.39
CA THR A 2 13.39 -3.17 8.00
C THR A 2 12.48 -2.46 9.02
N ASN A 3 12.93 -1.32 9.56
CA ASN A 3 12.11 -0.51 10.44
C ASN A 3 11.07 0.22 9.57
N VAL A 4 9.79 -0.12 9.75
CA VAL A 4 8.67 0.49 9.03
C VAL A 4 7.97 1.44 9.99
N SER A 5 7.86 2.72 9.61
CA SER A 5 7.17 3.72 10.43
C SER A 5 5.68 3.39 10.57
N TYR A 6 5.07 3.79 11.69
CA TYR A 6 3.64 3.55 11.90
C TYR A 6 2.77 4.32 10.89
N GLY A 7 3.12 5.59 10.64
CA GLY A 7 2.41 6.48 9.71
C GLY A 7 1.10 7.04 10.28
N SER A 8 0.27 7.61 9.39
CA SER A 8 -1.11 8.02 9.69
C SER A 8 -2.06 7.48 8.62
N TYR A 9 -3.35 7.38 8.94
CA TYR A 9 -4.36 6.89 7.99
C TYR A 9 -4.56 7.85 6.80
N ASP A 10 -4.26 9.14 6.96
CA ASP A 10 -4.26 10.13 5.86
C ASP A 10 -3.17 9.85 4.81
N ARG A 11 -2.22 8.98 5.16
CA ARG A 11 -1.15 8.45 4.30
C ARG A 11 -1.22 6.92 4.24
N GLY A 12 -2.45 6.37 4.21
CA GLY A 12 -2.76 4.94 4.19
C GLY A 12 -2.40 4.21 2.90
N ASP A 13 -1.68 4.85 2.00
CA ASP A 13 -1.19 4.34 0.72
C ASP A 13 0.35 4.31 0.62
N GLN A 14 1.04 4.65 1.72
CA GLN A 14 2.51 4.68 1.81
C GLN A 14 3.09 3.37 2.37
N GLY A 15 4.43 3.29 2.39
CA GLY A 15 5.19 2.23 3.04
C GLY A 15 5.17 2.32 4.57
N ASN A 16 3.98 2.26 5.19
CA ASN A 16 3.81 2.37 6.63
C ASN A 16 2.88 1.28 7.19
N VAL A 17 2.82 1.18 8.53
CA VAL A 17 1.94 0.21 9.21
C VAL A 17 0.47 0.51 8.93
N ALA A 18 0.06 1.78 8.85
CA ALA A 18 -1.34 2.15 8.56
C ALA A 18 -1.85 1.54 7.24
N CYS A 19 -1.08 1.62 6.15
CA CYS A 19 -1.39 0.97 4.88
C CYS A 19 -1.52 -0.56 5.03
N ARG A 20 -0.55 -1.17 5.73
CA ARG A 20 -0.51 -2.63 5.93
C ARG A 20 -1.69 -3.13 6.77
N SER A 21 -2.14 -2.37 7.76
CA SER A 21 -3.31 -2.69 8.58
C SER A 21 -4.60 -2.73 7.75
N ILE A 22 -4.76 -1.77 6.84
CA ILE A 22 -5.88 -1.76 5.89
C ILE A 22 -5.84 -3.01 5.02
N HIS A 23 -4.69 -3.32 4.42
CA HIS A 23 -4.56 -4.49 3.55
C HIS A 23 -4.67 -5.82 4.30
N ALA A 24 -4.22 -5.90 5.56
CA ALA A 24 -4.38 -7.08 6.40
C ALA A 24 -5.86 -7.41 6.64
N TYR A 25 -6.71 -6.41 6.84
CA TYR A 25 -8.16 -6.61 6.95
C TYR A 25 -8.75 -7.27 5.69
N PHE A 26 -8.28 -6.85 4.51
CA PHE A 26 -8.79 -7.34 3.24
C PHE A 26 -8.21 -8.68 2.77
N VAL A 27 -7.14 -9.20 3.39
CA VAL A 27 -6.58 -10.52 3.06
C VAL A 27 -7.64 -11.62 3.17
N SER A 28 -8.57 -11.51 4.12
CA SER A 28 -9.65 -12.51 4.28
C SER A 28 -10.66 -12.52 3.13
N LEU A 29 -10.84 -11.39 2.43
CA LEU A 29 -11.78 -11.27 1.31
C LEU A 29 -11.11 -11.64 -0.02
N PHE A 30 -9.90 -11.14 -0.27
CA PHE A 30 -9.17 -11.34 -1.54
C PHE A 30 -7.67 -11.59 -1.29
N PRO A 31 -7.30 -12.80 -0.83
CA PRO A 31 -5.92 -13.09 -0.42
C PRO A 31 -4.93 -12.99 -1.58
N SER A 32 -5.34 -13.36 -2.80
CA SER A 32 -4.49 -13.28 -4.00
C SER A 32 -4.10 -11.85 -4.38
N VAL A 33 -4.88 -10.85 -3.96
CA VAL A 33 -4.61 -9.42 -4.23
C VAL A 33 -3.84 -8.78 -3.08
N HIS A 34 -4.23 -9.05 -1.82
CA HIS A 34 -3.75 -8.26 -0.69
C HIS A 34 -2.59 -8.87 0.09
N CYS A 35 -2.31 -10.17 -0.05
CA CYS A 35 -1.27 -10.82 0.75
C CYS A 35 0.13 -10.22 0.49
N SER A 36 0.44 -9.94 -0.78
CA SER A 36 1.71 -9.31 -1.17
C SER A 36 1.89 -7.92 -0.55
N HIS A 37 0.80 -7.19 -0.32
CA HIS A 37 0.82 -5.81 0.17
C HIS A 37 1.20 -5.70 1.66
N VAL A 38 0.91 -6.75 2.44
CA VAL A 38 1.22 -6.78 3.89
C VAL A 38 2.69 -7.16 4.15
N GLY A 39 3.32 -7.88 3.22
CA GLY A 39 4.70 -8.38 3.34
C GLY A 39 5.77 -7.30 3.19
N PRO A 40 7.04 -7.55 3.55
CA PRO A 40 8.08 -6.53 3.73
C PRO A 40 8.28 -5.56 2.55
N THR A 41 8.08 -6.03 1.32
CA THR A 41 8.19 -5.22 0.09
C THR A 41 7.01 -4.29 -0.16
N GLY A 42 5.89 -4.51 0.54
CA GLY A 42 4.64 -3.75 0.35
C GLY A 42 3.89 -4.13 -0.94
N GLY A 43 4.38 -5.11 -1.71
CA GLY A 43 3.71 -5.62 -2.91
C GLY A 43 3.32 -4.56 -3.93
N GLY A 44 4.09 -3.47 -4.03
CA GLY A 44 3.77 -2.33 -4.90
C GLY A 44 2.75 -1.35 -4.30
N ALA A 45 1.77 -1.84 -3.53
CA ALA A 45 0.74 -1.01 -2.89
C ALA A 45 1.25 -0.25 -1.65
N CYS A 46 1.79 -0.92 -0.63
CA CYS A 46 2.30 -0.26 0.59
C CYS A 46 3.78 0.10 0.45
N THR A 47 4.06 1.04 -0.45
CA THR A 47 5.40 1.54 -0.79
C THR A 47 5.44 3.07 -0.70
N ASP A 48 6.61 3.63 -0.43
CA ASP A 48 6.78 5.09 -0.35
C ASP A 48 6.62 5.72 -1.72
N LYS A 49 5.62 6.60 -1.85
CA LYS A 49 5.25 7.26 -3.11
C LYS A 49 5.63 8.73 -3.07
N THR A 50 6.21 9.19 -4.17
CA THR A 50 6.47 10.61 -4.39
C THR A 50 5.21 11.34 -4.84
N ILE A 51 5.24 12.67 -4.82
CA ILE A 51 4.15 13.48 -5.38
C ILE A 51 3.95 13.18 -6.87
N ASP A 52 5.04 13.06 -7.63
CA ASP A 52 5.02 12.73 -9.06
C ASP A 52 4.35 11.39 -9.35
N PHE A 53 4.44 10.42 -8.43
CA PHE A 53 3.73 9.15 -8.58
C PHE A 53 2.22 9.39 -8.78
N TYR A 54 1.60 10.31 -8.04
CA TYR A 54 0.16 10.56 -8.12
C TYR A 54 -0.25 11.26 -9.41
N TYR A 55 0.52 12.26 -9.84
CA TYR A 55 0.20 13.05 -11.03
C TYR A 55 0.42 12.29 -12.34
N ASN A 56 1.23 11.22 -12.31
CA ASN A 56 1.52 10.39 -13.48
C ASN A 56 0.73 9.08 -13.52
N GLN A 57 -0.35 8.94 -12.73
CA GLN A 57 -1.23 7.78 -12.86
C GLN A 57 -2.26 7.98 -13.98
N PRO A 58 -2.50 6.95 -14.82
CA PRO A 58 -3.43 7.05 -15.94
C PRO A 58 -4.90 7.13 -15.51
N ASN A 59 -5.21 6.76 -14.25
CA ASN A 59 -6.54 6.86 -13.67
C ASN A 59 -6.47 6.82 -12.13
N PHE A 60 -7.58 7.15 -11.48
CA PHE A 60 -7.72 7.15 -10.02
C PHE A 60 -7.43 5.79 -9.37
N LEU A 61 -7.69 4.67 -10.07
CA LEU A 61 -7.38 3.33 -9.56
C LEU A 61 -5.88 2.97 -9.68
N GLY A 62 -5.13 3.70 -10.51
CA GLY A 62 -3.71 3.47 -10.75
C GLY A 62 -2.85 3.71 -9.51
N CYS A 63 -3.29 4.53 -8.56
CA CYS A 63 -2.58 4.72 -7.30
C CYS A 63 -2.90 3.64 -6.25
N ALA A 64 -4.11 3.06 -6.28
CA ALA A 64 -4.60 2.11 -5.27
C ALA A 64 -4.30 0.65 -5.60
N CYS A 65 -4.20 0.31 -6.90
CA CYS A 65 -4.15 -1.07 -7.38
C CYS A 65 -3.09 -1.28 -8.46
N LYS A 66 -1.84 -0.87 -8.25
CA LYS A 66 -0.73 -1.42 -9.05
C LYS A 66 -0.60 -2.90 -8.68
N GLN A 67 -1.31 -3.74 -9.44
CA GLN A 67 -1.18 -5.21 -9.42
C GLN A 67 0.26 -5.61 -9.74
#